data_AF-A0A4R7S0C7-F1
#
_entry.id   AF-A0A4R7S0C7-F1
#
_cell.length_a   1.000
_cell.length_b   1.000
_cell.length_c   1.000
_cell.angle_alpha   90.00
_cell.angle_beta   90.00
_cell.angle_gamma   90.00
#
_symmetry.space_group_name_H-M   'P 1'
#
loop_
_entity.id
_entity.type
_entity.pdbx_description
1 polymer ?
#
loop_
_entity_poly.entity_id
_entity_poly.type
_entity_poly.pdbx_seq_one_letter_code
_entity_poly.pdbx_strand_id
1 'polypeptide(L)'
;MTESLTGLSLPAQTDRSILVRALERIGQTSMNHLREGGYITEAEAKPLLLDYQSALVSAKPPTDFLTFVAENQAAKHSLTVEGEIGRMQKLLRSCMNDRVHCWSFGPLPGKASSLYDHCPKLRNVCATLGCPASLAGETSIVHIASINPVAAQVASFWIRQELNRETEADAPFVFSFLTDLPSWQLLMQRHFAA
;
A
#
# COMPACT_ATOMS: atom_id res chain seq x y z
N MET A 1 -9.45 -20.83 7.79
CA MET A 1 -10.30 -19.66 7.47
C MET A 1 -9.43 -18.64 6.75
N THR A 2 -9.43 -18.64 5.43
CA THR A 2 -8.75 -17.60 4.63
C THR A 2 -9.70 -16.42 4.53
N GLU A 3 -9.62 -15.53 5.51
CA GLU A 3 -10.41 -14.30 5.57
C GLU A 3 -10.19 -13.49 4.29
N SER A 4 -11.31 -13.18 3.63
CA SER A 4 -11.46 -12.14 2.64
C SER A 4 -11.12 -10.79 3.28
N LEU A 5 -9.83 -10.48 3.45
CA LEU A 5 -9.41 -9.19 3.97
C LEU A 5 -9.81 -8.04 3.02
N THR A 6 -10.08 -8.32 1.73
CA THR A 6 -10.47 -7.29 0.75
C THR A 6 -11.54 -7.66 -0.28
N GLY A 7 -11.99 -8.93 -0.34
CA GLY A 7 -12.99 -9.39 -1.31
C GLY A 7 -12.63 -9.11 -2.78
N LEU A 8 -11.34 -8.92 -3.08
CA LEU A 8 -10.84 -8.62 -4.43
C LEU A 8 -10.31 -9.90 -5.08
N SER A 9 -11.12 -10.52 -5.93
CA SER A 9 -10.64 -11.55 -6.86
C SER A 9 -9.72 -10.89 -7.89
N LEU A 10 -8.50 -11.41 -8.04
CA LEU A 10 -7.57 -10.94 -9.07
C LEU A 10 -8.04 -11.37 -10.48
N PRO A 11 -8.33 -10.43 -11.37
CA PRO A 11 -8.60 -10.72 -12.78
C PRO A 11 -7.30 -11.06 -13.52
N ALA A 12 -7.41 -11.83 -14.62
CA ALA A 12 -6.26 -12.27 -15.43
C ALA A 12 -5.49 -11.12 -16.10
N GLN A 13 -6.09 -9.93 -16.15
CA GLN A 13 -5.46 -8.69 -16.62
C GLN A 13 -5.69 -7.60 -15.58
N THR A 14 -4.60 -6.98 -15.13
CA THR A 14 -4.66 -5.81 -14.26
C THR A 14 -4.94 -4.57 -15.12
N ASP A 15 -6.21 -4.30 -15.40
CA ASP A 15 -6.59 -3.04 -16.04
C ASP A 15 -6.66 -1.89 -15.00
N ARG A 16 -6.70 -0.66 -15.52
CA ARG A 16 -6.77 0.55 -14.68
C ARG A 16 -8.03 0.59 -13.80
N SER A 17 -9.16 0.08 -14.28
CA SER A 17 -10.42 0.13 -13.54
C SER A 17 -10.37 -0.75 -12.29
N ILE A 18 -9.70 -1.90 -12.37
CA ILE A 18 -9.49 -2.81 -11.25
C ILE A 18 -8.58 -2.17 -10.20
N LEU A 19 -7.51 -1.52 -10.63
CA LEU A 19 -6.58 -0.83 -9.73
C LEU A 19 -7.24 0.34 -9.02
N VAL A 20 -8.06 1.14 -9.72
CA VAL A 20 -8.83 2.23 -9.08
C VAL A 20 -9.77 1.67 -8.03
N ARG A 21 -10.53 0.61 -8.35
CA ARG A 21 -11.41 -0.05 -7.36
C ARG A 21 -10.65 -0.60 -6.16
N ALA A 22 -9.42 -1.09 -6.36
CA ALA A 22 -8.57 -1.54 -5.26
C ALA A 22 -8.15 -0.37 -4.37
N LEU A 23 -7.75 0.76 -4.96
CA LEU A 23 -7.42 1.98 -4.22
C LEU A 23 -8.62 2.56 -3.46
N GLU A 24 -9.82 2.52 -4.04
CA GLU A 24 -11.07 2.89 -3.37
C GLU A 24 -11.32 2.02 -2.13
N ARG A 25 -11.18 0.70 -2.26
CA ARG A 25 -11.35 -0.24 -1.14
C ARG A 25 -10.27 -0.06 -0.08
N ILE A 26 -9.02 0.14 -0.48
CA ILE A 26 -7.93 0.46 0.45
C ILE A 26 -8.26 1.73 1.23
N GLY A 27 -8.71 2.79 0.54
CA GLY A 27 -9.12 4.03 1.18
C GLY A 27 -10.29 3.83 2.15
N GLN A 28 -11.33 3.11 1.73
CA GLN A 28 -12.49 2.80 2.58
C GLN A 28 -12.10 2.00 3.83
N THR A 29 -11.31 0.94 3.68
CA THR A 29 -10.86 0.11 4.81
C THR A 29 -9.96 0.89 5.74
N SER A 30 -9.03 1.69 5.19
CA SER A 30 -8.18 2.59 5.99
C SER A 30 -9.04 3.58 6.78
N MET A 31 -10.02 4.22 6.14
CA MET A 31 -10.94 5.16 6.78
C MET A 31 -11.76 4.50 7.89
N ASN A 32 -12.24 3.28 7.67
CA ASN A 32 -12.99 2.54 8.68
C ASN A 32 -12.15 2.33 9.95
N HIS A 33 -10.90 1.90 9.80
CA HIS A 33 -9.99 1.73 10.93
C HIS A 33 -9.60 3.06 11.58
N LEU A 34 -9.37 4.12 10.80
CA LEU A 34 -9.13 5.47 11.34
C LEU A 34 -10.31 5.94 12.20
N ARG A 35 -11.55 5.69 11.75
CA ARG A 35 -12.77 6.02 12.49
C ARG A 35 -12.94 5.18 13.75
N GLU A 36 -12.72 3.87 13.66
CA GLU A 36 -12.77 2.95 14.79
C GLU A 36 -11.74 3.31 15.88
N GLY A 37 -10.55 3.76 15.49
CA GLY A 37 -9.55 4.27 16.41
C GLY A 37 -9.77 5.71 16.88
N GLY A 38 -10.88 6.35 16.50
CA GLY A 38 -11.23 7.71 16.93
C GLY A 38 -10.39 8.83 16.32
N TYR A 39 -9.66 8.55 15.22
CA TYR A 39 -8.85 9.57 14.52
C TYR A 39 -9.72 10.60 13.81
N ILE A 40 -10.81 10.14 13.23
CA ILE A 40 -11.70 10.91 12.39
C ILE A 40 -13.15 10.59 12.73
N THR A 41 -14.00 11.61 12.72
CA THR A 41 -15.43 11.42 12.98
C THR A 41 -16.16 10.93 11.72
N GLU A 42 -17.35 10.37 11.90
CA GLU A 42 -18.19 9.95 10.77
C GLU A 42 -18.57 11.11 9.83
N ALA A 43 -18.78 12.31 10.40
CA ALA A 43 -19.10 13.51 9.65
C ALA A 43 -17.95 13.96 8.73
N GLU A 44 -16.70 13.71 9.13
CA GLU A 44 -15.50 14.06 8.37
C GLU A 44 -15.09 12.96 7.39
N ALA A 45 -15.34 11.69 7.75
CA ALA A 45 -14.95 10.54 6.95
C ALA A 45 -15.65 10.52 5.58
N LYS A 46 -16.96 10.81 5.54
CA LYS A 46 -17.75 10.71 4.31
C LYS A 46 -17.32 11.73 3.23
N PRO A 47 -17.17 13.04 3.52
CA PRO A 47 -16.64 14.01 2.56
C PRO A 47 -15.25 13.63 2.03
N LEU A 48 -14.32 13.26 2.92
CA LEU A 48 -12.96 12.91 2.51
C LEU A 48 -12.90 11.69 1.61
N LEU A 49 -13.74 10.68 1.84
CA LEU A 49 -13.81 9.51 0.96
C LEU A 49 -14.33 9.87 -0.44
N LEU A 50 -15.33 10.75 -0.54
CA LEU A 50 -15.85 11.22 -1.83
C LEU A 50 -14.81 12.06 -2.59
N ASP A 51 -14.10 12.93 -1.88
CA ASP A 51 -13.03 13.74 -2.46
C ASP A 51 -11.86 12.87 -2.92
N TYR A 52 -11.50 11.85 -2.14
CA TYR A 52 -10.48 10.87 -2.52
C TYR A 52 -10.89 10.07 -3.77
N GLN A 53 -12.13 9.58 -3.84
CA GLN A 53 -12.65 8.89 -5.04
C GLN A 53 -12.57 9.79 -6.29
N SER A 54 -12.92 11.07 -6.14
CA SER A 54 -12.81 12.05 -7.21
C SER A 54 -11.35 12.31 -7.62
N ALA A 55 -10.44 12.33 -6.65
CA ALA A 55 -9.01 12.47 -6.88
C ALA A 55 -8.41 11.25 -7.63
N LEU A 56 -8.86 10.03 -7.34
CA LEU A 56 -8.39 8.81 -8.03
C LEU A 56 -8.70 8.81 -9.54
N VAL A 57 -9.80 9.44 -9.95
CA VAL A 57 -10.18 9.55 -11.36
C VAL A 57 -9.32 10.59 -12.08
N SER A 58 -9.00 11.70 -11.41
CA SER A 58 -8.32 12.87 -11.99
C SER A 58 -6.79 12.80 -11.94
N ALA A 59 -6.20 12.21 -10.88
CA ALA A 59 -4.77 12.17 -10.66
C ALA A 59 -4.05 11.09 -11.50
N LYS A 60 -2.84 11.43 -11.97
CA LYS A 60 -1.89 10.50 -12.60
C LYS A 60 -0.46 10.85 -12.14
N PRO A 61 0.24 9.97 -11.40
CA PRO A 61 -0.23 8.70 -10.83
C PRO A 61 -1.28 8.91 -9.72
N PRO A 62 -2.05 7.87 -9.35
CA PRO A 62 -2.99 7.95 -8.22
C PRO A 62 -2.28 8.25 -6.90
N THR A 63 -2.89 9.10 -6.07
CA THR A 63 -2.37 9.47 -4.75
C THR A 63 -2.66 8.37 -3.72
N ASP A 64 -1.70 8.05 -2.85
CA ASP A 64 -1.95 7.18 -1.70
C ASP A 64 -2.96 7.82 -0.73
N PHE A 65 -3.85 6.99 -0.18
CA PHE A 65 -4.92 7.45 0.70
C PHE A 65 -4.40 8.17 1.97
N LEU A 66 -3.32 7.71 2.59
CA LEU A 66 -2.80 8.36 3.81
C LEU A 66 -2.15 9.70 3.47
N THR A 67 -1.44 9.80 2.34
CA THR A 67 -0.95 11.09 1.86
C THR A 67 -2.11 12.05 1.63
N PHE A 68 -3.17 11.60 0.95
CA PHE A 68 -4.36 12.42 0.69
C PHE A 68 -5.02 12.92 1.99
N VAL A 69 -5.27 12.04 2.95
CA VAL A 69 -5.87 12.44 4.23
C VAL A 69 -4.95 13.37 5.02
N ALA A 70 -3.65 13.10 5.03
CA ALA A 70 -2.67 13.93 5.74
C ALA A 70 -2.62 15.35 5.16
N GLU A 71 -2.66 15.51 3.84
CA GLU A 71 -2.72 16.83 3.19
C GLU A 71 -3.95 17.64 3.60
N ASN A 72 -5.08 16.98 3.81
CA ASN A 72 -6.34 17.62 4.22
C ASN A 72 -6.40 17.92 5.73
N GLN A 73 -5.72 17.14 6.57
CA GLN A 73 -5.82 17.24 8.04
C GLN A 73 -4.63 17.94 8.70
N ALA A 74 -3.46 17.99 8.06
CA ALA A 74 -2.23 18.57 8.61
C ALA A 74 -2.41 20.00 9.12
N ALA A 75 -3.05 20.86 8.32
CA ALA A 75 -3.32 22.25 8.70
C ALA A 75 -4.23 22.35 9.93
N LYS A 76 -5.28 21.52 9.99
CA LYS A 76 -6.23 21.48 11.10
C LYS A 76 -5.57 21.03 12.41
N HIS A 77 -4.64 20.08 12.32
CA HIS A 77 -3.95 19.54 13.49
C HIS A 77 -2.64 20.26 13.83
N SER A 78 -2.27 21.31 13.08
CA SER A 78 -0.99 22.03 13.25
C SER A 78 0.23 21.09 13.20
N LEU A 79 0.18 20.09 12.32
CA LEU A 79 1.25 19.10 12.12
C LEU A 79 1.74 19.13 10.67
N THR A 80 2.91 18.56 10.43
CA THR A 80 3.38 18.28 9.07
C THR A 80 2.60 17.10 8.48
N VAL A 81 2.57 17.00 7.14
CA VAL A 81 1.99 15.84 6.44
C VAL A 81 2.64 14.54 6.91
N GLU A 82 3.95 14.53 7.06
CA GLU A 82 4.69 13.38 7.61
C GLU A 82 4.24 13.02 9.03
N GLY A 83 4.03 14.02 9.90
CA GLY A 83 3.54 13.82 11.26
C GLY A 83 2.13 13.20 11.29
N GLU A 84 1.24 13.64 10.40
CA GLU A 84 -0.10 13.07 10.25
C GLU A 84 -0.05 11.62 9.76
N ILE A 85 0.79 11.32 8.76
CA ILE A 85 0.99 9.95 8.28
C ILE A 85 1.50 9.06 9.42
N GLY A 86 2.49 9.50 10.20
CA GLY A 86 3.01 8.75 11.33
C GLY A 86 1.94 8.45 12.39
N ARG A 87 1.04 9.40 12.68
CA ARG A 87 -0.09 9.19 13.60
C ARG A 87 -1.08 8.16 13.04
N MET A 88 -1.46 8.29 11.78
CA MET A 88 -2.37 7.35 11.11
C MET A 88 -1.78 5.95 11.06
N GLN A 89 -0.50 5.81 10.70
CA GLN A 89 0.21 4.53 10.69
C GLN A 89 0.19 3.85 12.06
N LYS A 90 0.48 4.59 13.13
CA LYS A 90 0.46 4.04 14.49
C LYS A 90 -0.91 3.50 14.87
N LEU A 91 -1.96 4.24 14.53
CA LEU A 91 -3.34 3.83 14.82
C LEU A 91 -3.76 2.64 13.97
N LEU A 92 -3.54 2.69 12.65
CA LEU A 92 -3.88 1.59 11.74
C LEU A 92 -3.17 0.30 12.15
N ARG A 93 -1.90 0.36 12.57
CA ARG A 93 -1.20 -0.81 13.12
C ARG A 93 -1.82 -1.36 14.38
N SER A 94 -2.35 -0.51 15.27
CA SER A 94 -3.03 -0.98 16.48
C SER A 94 -4.38 -1.63 16.18
N CYS A 95 -5.06 -1.19 15.11
CA CYS A 95 -6.34 -1.75 14.68
C CYS A 95 -6.17 -3.03 13.84
N MET A 96 -5.08 -3.14 13.08
CA MET A 96 -4.81 -4.27 12.20
C MET A 96 -3.92 -5.29 12.91
N ASN A 97 -4.46 -6.47 13.23
CA ASN A 97 -3.69 -7.55 13.86
C ASN A 97 -2.35 -7.80 13.13
N ASP A 98 -1.29 -7.67 13.91
CA ASP A 98 0.11 -7.34 13.59
C ASP A 98 0.79 -8.22 12.54
N ARG A 99 0.62 -7.91 11.24
CA ARG A 99 1.33 -8.57 10.12
C ARG A 99 2.23 -7.65 9.30
N VAL A 100 2.32 -6.36 9.68
CA VAL A 100 3.12 -5.38 8.95
C VAL A 100 4.16 -4.80 9.90
N HIS A 101 5.42 -5.12 9.64
CA HIS A 101 6.53 -4.70 10.48
C HIS A 101 6.92 -3.25 10.18
N CYS A 102 7.43 -2.51 11.16
CA CYS A 102 8.01 -1.20 10.87
C CYS A 102 9.43 -1.39 10.34
N TRP A 103 9.76 -0.76 9.21
CA TRP A 103 11.10 -0.71 8.65
C TRP A 103 11.54 0.74 8.55
N SER A 104 12.47 1.12 9.42
CA SER A 104 12.96 2.49 9.53
C SER A 104 14.41 2.65 9.06
N PHE A 105 15.05 1.61 8.51
CA PHE A 105 16.48 1.66 8.24
C PHE A 105 16.94 0.90 6.99
N GLY A 106 17.63 1.61 6.09
CA GLY A 106 18.34 1.02 4.96
C GLY A 106 17.46 0.67 3.75
N PRO A 107 18.07 0.40 2.59
CA PRO A 107 17.34 0.02 1.39
C PRO A 107 16.60 -1.31 1.60
N LEU A 108 15.46 -1.48 0.92
CA LEU A 108 14.82 -2.79 0.83
C LEU A 108 15.84 -3.82 0.31
N PRO A 109 15.97 -4.99 0.96
CA PRO A 109 16.92 -6.00 0.50
C PRO A 109 16.57 -6.47 -0.91
N GLY A 110 17.59 -6.62 -1.77
CA GLY A 110 17.43 -7.01 -3.17
C GLY A 110 17.63 -5.85 -4.15
N LYS A 111 17.63 -6.17 -5.46
CA LYS A 111 17.67 -5.14 -6.51
C LYS A 111 16.25 -4.64 -6.74
N ALA A 112 16.08 -3.33 -6.93
CA ALA A 112 14.75 -2.72 -7.13
C ALA A 112 13.99 -3.32 -8.34
N SER A 113 14.71 -3.71 -9.39
CA SER A 113 14.13 -4.34 -10.59
C SER A 113 13.83 -5.83 -10.42
N SER A 114 14.47 -6.53 -9.47
CA SER A 114 14.49 -8.00 -9.41
C SER A 114 13.11 -8.67 -9.45
N LEU A 115 12.14 -8.15 -8.69
CA LEU A 115 10.77 -8.67 -8.69
C LEU A 115 10.08 -8.44 -10.03
N TYR A 116 10.31 -7.28 -10.65
CA TYR A 116 9.67 -6.88 -11.88
C TYR A 116 10.33 -7.50 -13.11
N ASP A 117 11.62 -7.81 -13.04
CA ASP A 117 12.32 -8.59 -14.06
C ASP A 117 11.81 -10.04 -14.05
N HIS A 118 11.50 -10.58 -12.87
CA HIS A 118 10.93 -11.91 -12.70
C HIS A 118 9.44 -11.97 -13.09
N CYS A 119 8.61 -11.05 -12.59
CA CYS A 119 7.19 -10.96 -12.90
C CYS A 119 6.81 -9.50 -13.28
N PRO A 120 6.91 -9.15 -14.58
CA PRO A 120 6.72 -7.77 -15.06
C PRO A 120 5.35 -7.16 -14.75
N LYS A 121 4.30 -7.99 -14.66
CA LYS A 121 2.93 -7.55 -14.35
C LYS A 121 2.83 -6.85 -12.99
N LEU A 122 3.67 -7.24 -12.03
CA LEU A 122 3.68 -6.67 -10.69
C LEU A 122 4.17 -5.22 -10.65
N ARG A 123 4.89 -4.73 -11.67
CA ARG A 123 5.39 -3.36 -11.69
C ARG A 123 4.27 -2.33 -11.64
N ASN A 124 3.27 -2.48 -12.52
CA ASN A 124 2.13 -1.54 -12.57
C ASN A 124 1.28 -1.62 -11.31
N VAL A 125 1.09 -2.82 -10.79
CA VAL A 125 0.38 -3.07 -9.52
C VAL A 125 1.06 -2.35 -8.37
N CYS A 126 2.36 -2.62 -8.15
CA CYS A 126 3.14 -2.06 -7.05
C CYS A 126 3.25 -0.54 -7.16
N ALA A 127 3.46 -0.01 -8.37
CA ALA A 127 3.50 1.43 -8.60
C ALA A 127 2.17 2.10 -8.26
N THR A 128 1.05 1.51 -8.69
CA THR A 128 -0.28 2.08 -8.48
C THR A 128 -0.71 2.01 -7.01
N LEU A 129 -0.37 0.93 -6.31
CA LEU A 129 -0.66 0.77 -4.88
C LEU A 129 0.30 1.55 -3.97
N GLY A 130 1.32 2.23 -4.51
CA GLY A 130 2.35 2.87 -3.69
C GLY A 130 3.13 1.85 -2.84
N CYS A 131 3.37 0.65 -3.37
CA CYS A 131 3.96 -0.48 -2.65
C CYS A 131 5.23 -0.98 -3.36
N PRO A 132 6.36 -0.23 -3.31
CA PRO A 132 7.62 -0.70 -3.88
C PRO A 132 8.02 -2.03 -3.24
N ALA A 133 8.44 -2.96 -4.09
CA ALA A 133 8.73 -4.32 -3.68
C ALA A 133 9.96 -4.86 -4.40
N SER A 134 10.74 -5.70 -3.71
CA SER A 134 11.94 -6.32 -4.23
C SER A 134 11.98 -7.82 -3.91
N LEU A 135 12.53 -8.59 -4.83
CA LEU A 135 12.83 -10.00 -4.65
C LEU A 135 14.23 -10.12 -4.04
N ALA A 136 14.34 -10.82 -2.93
CA ALA A 136 15.59 -11.09 -2.24
C ALA A 136 15.83 -12.61 -2.19
N GLY A 137 17.11 -13.00 -2.29
CA GLY A 137 17.50 -14.39 -2.47
C GLY A 137 17.20 -14.92 -3.86
N GLU A 138 17.39 -16.22 -4.08
CA GLU A 138 17.26 -16.85 -5.39
C GLU A 138 15.82 -16.96 -5.92
N THR A 139 14.79 -16.62 -5.13
CA THR A 139 13.36 -16.40 -5.50
C THR A 139 12.40 -16.47 -4.30
N SER A 140 12.87 -16.77 -3.10
CA SER A 140 11.99 -17.18 -2.01
C SER A 140 11.42 -16.06 -1.15
N ILE A 141 11.97 -14.83 -1.20
CA ILE A 141 11.62 -13.76 -0.27
C ILE A 141 11.22 -12.49 -1.04
N VAL A 142 10.04 -11.96 -0.76
CA VAL A 142 9.61 -10.65 -1.27
C VAL A 142 9.46 -9.68 -0.12
N HIS A 143 10.15 -8.54 -0.23
CA HIS A 143 9.97 -7.43 0.67
C HIS A 143 9.08 -6.37 0.01
N ILE A 144 8.08 -5.87 0.74
CA ILE A 144 7.17 -4.81 0.30
C ILE A 144 7.29 -3.67 1.29
N ALA A 145 7.49 -2.44 0.82
CA ALA A 145 7.35 -1.25 1.65
C ALA A 145 6.09 -0.48 1.27
N SER A 146 5.42 0.13 2.24
CA SER A 146 4.32 1.06 2.02
C SER A 146 4.22 2.06 3.16
N ILE A 147 3.63 3.22 2.91
CA ILE A 147 3.15 4.08 4.00
C ILE A 147 1.81 3.61 4.57
N ASN A 148 1.02 2.87 3.78
CA ASN A 148 -0.31 2.43 4.17
C ASN A 148 -0.33 0.90 4.48
N PRO A 149 -0.62 0.48 5.74
CA PRO A 149 -0.63 -0.94 6.10
C PRO A 149 -1.70 -1.74 5.36
N VAL A 150 -2.84 -1.13 5.02
CA VAL A 150 -3.90 -1.77 4.22
C VAL A 150 -3.40 -2.01 2.81
N ALA A 151 -2.74 -1.03 2.19
CA ALA A 151 -2.13 -1.19 0.87
C ALA A 151 -1.06 -2.28 0.87
N ALA A 152 -0.20 -2.31 1.90
CA ALA A 152 0.83 -3.35 2.05
C ALA A 152 0.25 -4.76 2.12
N GLN A 153 -0.89 -4.96 2.81
CA GLN A 153 -1.58 -6.24 2.87
C GLN A 153 -2.19 -6.64 1.52
N VAL A 154 -2.81 -5.69 0.82
CA VAL A 154 -3.36 -5.94 -0.53
C VAL A 154 -2.25 -6.32 -1.51
N ALA A 155 -1.15 -5.56 -1.52
CA ALA A 155 0.00 -5.85 -2.35
C ALA A 155 0.60 -7.21 -2.02
N SER A 156 0.72 -7.56 -0.73
CA SER A 156 1.23 -8.86 -0.29
C SER A 156 0.38 -10.03 -0.78
N PHE A 157 -0.94 -9.88 -0.70
CA PHE A 157 -1.87 -10.88 -1.21
C PHE A 157 -1.73 -11.06 -2.74
N TRP A 158 -1.69 -9.95 -3.49
CA TRP A 158 -1.57 -9.98 -4.94
C TRP A 158 -0.23 -10.52 -5.43
N ILE A 159 0.88 -10.08 -4.84
CA ILE A 159 2.23 -10.57 -5.16
C ILE A 159 2.32 -12.07 -4.92
N ARG A 160 1.85 -12.56 -3.76
CA ARG A 160 1.85 -13.99 -3.44
C ARG A 160 1.06 -14.79 -4.47
N GLN A 161 -0.12 -14.30 -4.86
CA GLN A 161 -0.96 -14.97 -5.84
C GLN A 161 -0.32 -15.04 -7.24
N GLU A 162 0.30 -13.95 -7.71
CA GLU A 162 0.94 -13.93 -9.03
C GLU A 162 2.21 -14.79 -9.07
N LEU A 163 3.04 -14.75 -8.04
CA LEU A 163 4.23 -15.59 -7.99
C LEU A 163 3.87 -17.08 -7.90
N ASN A 164 2.84 -17.45 -7.13
CA ASN A 164 2.32 -18.83 -7.10
C ASN A 164 1.75 -19.32 -8.45
N ARG A 165 1.33 -18.40 -9.33
CA ARG A 165 0.85 -18.78 -10.68
C ARG A 165 1.99 -19.05 -11.65
N GLU A 166 3.13 -18.37 -11.48
CA GLU A 166 4.28 -18.51 -12.37
C GLU A 166 5.25 -19.61 -11.94
N THR A 167 5.28 -19.96 -10.66
CA THR A 167 6.11 -21.05 -10.14
C THR A 167 5.25 -22.20 -9.62
N GLU A 168 5.42 -23.42 -10.16
CA GLU A 168 4.92 -24.67 -9.52
C GLU A 168 5.63 -24.99 -8.19
N ALA A 169 6.49 -24.09 -7.70
CA ALA A 169 7.31 -24.20 -6.50
C ALA A 169 6.65 -23.59 -5.25
N ASP A 170 7.32 -23.72 -4.11
CA ASP A 170 6.88 -23.17 -2.82
C ASP A 170 6.60 -21.66 -2.89
N ALA A 171 5.47 -21.26 -2.30
CA ALA A 171 5.02 -19.88 -2.28
C ALA A 171 6.05 -18.95 -1.61
N PRO A 172 6.32 -17.75 -2.17
CA PRO A 172 7.31 -16.85 -1.60
C PRO A 172 6.90 -16.35 -0.22
N PHE A 173 7.90 -16.17 0.64
CA PHE A 173 7.76 -15.49 1.92
C PHE A 173 7.65 -13.99 1.66
N VAL A 174 6.43 -13.47 1.74
CA VAL A 174 6.15 -12.05 1.58
C VAL A 174 6.18 -11.34 2.92
N PHE A 175 7.10 -10.40 3.08
CA PHE A 175 7.22 -9.53 4.25
C PHE A 175 6.80 -8.11 3.89
N SER A 176 5.80 -7.61 4.61
CA SER A 176 5.28 -6.26 4.46
C SER A 176 5.86 -5.34 5.52
N PHE A 177 6.35 -4.19 5.09
CA PHE A 177 6.94 -3.17 5.92
C PHE A 177 6.23 -1.83 5.80
N LEU A 178 6.05 -1.15 6.93
CA LEU A 178 5.74 0.27 6.97
C LEU A 178 7.02 1.08 6.99
N THR A 179 7.01 2.17 6.23
CA THR A 179 8.10 3.14 6.14
C THR A 179 7.56 4.55 6.38
N ASP A 180 8.42 5.47 6.80
CA ASP A 180 8.10 6.90 6.82
C ASP A 180 7.94 7.45 5.38
N LEU A 181 7.35 8.66 5.28
CA LEU A 181 7.06 9.30 4.01
C LEU A 181 8.32 9.59 3.17
N PRO A 182 9.41 10.20 3.71
CA PRO A 182 10.63 10.43 2.95
C PRO A 182 11.26 9.15 2.37
N SER A 183 11.38 8.11 3.19
CA SER A 183 11.94 6.81 2.79
C SER A 183 11.07 6.14 1.74
N TRP A 184 9.74 6.23 1.87
CA TRP A 184 8.81 5.75 0.85
C TRP A 184 8.95 6.48 -0.48
N GLN A 185 9.05 7.82 -0.47
CA GLN A 185 9.24 8.61 -1.69
C GLN A 185 10.52 8.21 -2.41
N LEU A 186 11.62 8.01 -1.68
CA LEU A 186 12.88 7.52 -2.25
C LEU A 186 12.73 6.13 -2.86
N LEU A 187 12.04 5.21 -2.19
CA LEU A 187 11.78 3.86 -2.73
C LEU A 187 10.90 3.91 -3.99
N MET A 188 9.85 4.74 -3.99
CA MET A 188 8.99 4.95 -5.16
C MET A 188 9.80 5.46 -6.36
N GLN A 189 10.67 6.45 -6.15
CA GLN A 189 11.57 6.95 -7.20
C GLN A 189 12.52 5.84 -7.67
N ARG A 190 13.19 5.15 -6.75
CA ARG A 190 14.16 4.11 -7.12
C ARG A 190 13.53 2.94 -7.89
N HIS A 191 12.30 2.56 -7.57
CA HIS A 191 11.64 1.42 -8.22
C HIS A 191 10.95 1.81 -9.53
N PHE A 192 10.40 3.03 -9.62
CA PHE A 192 9.45 3.40 -10.67
C PHE A 192 9.78 4.66 -11.46
N ALA A 193 10.78 5.46 -11.05
CA ALA A 193 11.29 6.52 -11.93
C ALA A 193 11.91 5.90 -13.18
N ALA A 194 11.69 6.55 -14.32
CA ALA A 194 12.19 6.14 -15.62
C ALA A 194 13.70 6.43 -15.77
#